data_AF-A0A5C8RY89-F1
#
_entry.id   AF-A0A5C8RY89-F1
#
_cell.length_a   1.000
_cell.length_b   1.000
_cell.length_c   1.000
_cell.angle_alpha   90.00
_cell.angle_beta   90.00
_cell.angle_gamma   90.00
#
_symmetry.space_group_name_H-M   'P 1'
#
loop_
_entity.id
_entity.type
_entity.pdbx_description
1 polymer ?
#
loop_
_entity_poly.entity_id
_entity_poly.type
_entity_poly.pdbx_seq_one_letter_code
_entity_poly.pdbx_strand_id
1 'polypeptide(L)'
;MGPNATAAGDESFAGGYNASSAGAGAVAIGSGASAQSATNNQGIINYRDASGVGIPAAGTGGNIQNGANGSTTPPGAGETSAGAQPSGTAIGKKSTVGAAGGVAVGYDNSAGTGTFNSTAIGANNDAAGSYGVAIGYANIATGRSTLSLGTNNQALGAVAIDLG
;
A
#
# COMPACT_ATOMS: atom_id res chain seq x y z
N MET A 1 6.19 -5.92 -19.70
CA MET A 1 4.99 -6.77 -19.81
C MET A 1 5.43 -8.23 -19.83
N GLY A 2 4.91 -9.07 -18.92
CA GLY A 2 5.11 -10.53 -18.96
C GLY A 2 3.83 -11.25 -19.39
N PRO A 3 3.85 -12.59 -19.56
CA PRO A 3 2.65 -13.33 -19.96
C PRO A 3 1.52 -13.16 -18.93
N ASN A 4 0.29 -12.90 -19.40
CA ASN A 4 -0.89 -12.64 -18.57
C ASN A 4 -0.73 -11.47 -17.58
N ALA A 5 0.20 -10.54 -17.83
CA ALA A 5 0.25 -9.30 -17.08
C ALA A 5 -0.95 -8.41 -17.45
N THR A 6 -1.69 -7.91 -16.47
CA THR A 6 -2.86 -7.05 -16.65
C THR A 6 -2.68 -5.75 -15.88
N ALA A 7 -2.64 -4.62 -16.57
CA ALA A 7 -2.70 -3.28 -15.99
C ALA A 7 -4.05 -2.66 -16.36
N ALA A 8 -5.05 -2.85 -15.49
CA ALA A 8 -6.43 -2.46 -15.75
C ALA A 8 -6.82 -1.14 -15.06
N GLY A 9 -6.06 -0.70 -14.07
CA GLY A 9 -6.28 0.60 -13.45
C GLY A 9 -5.72 1.74 -14.29
N ASP A 10 -6.31 2.93 -14.18
CA ASP A 10 -5.79 4.15 -14.78
C ASP A 10 -4.35 4.40 -14.27
N GLU A 11 -3.42 4.73 -15.17
CA GLU A 11 -2.00 4.97 -14.83
C GLU A 11 -1.29 3.80 -14.11
N SER A 12 -1.85 2.58 -14.20
CA SER A 12 -1.29 1.40 -13.53
C SER A 12 -0.14 0.74 -14.29
N PHE A 13 0.73 0.03 -13.58
CA PHE A 13 1.81 -0.76 -14.17
C PHE A 13 1.73 -2.23 -13.73
N ALA A 14 1.81 -3.16 -14.68
CA ALA A 14 1.92 -4.59 -14.42
C ALA A 14 3.07 -5.23 -15.21
N GLY A 15 4.04 -5.81 -14.49
CA GLY A 15 5.25 -6.40 -15.07
C GLY A 15 5.62 -7.74 -14.44
N GLY A 16 5.42 -8.85 -15.17
CA GLY A 16 5.74 -10.19 -14.70
C GLY A 16 4.78 -11.24 -15.26
N TYR A 17 4.98 -12.51 -14.90
CA TYR A 17 4.03 -13.58 -15.24
C TYR A 17 2.79 -13.49 -14.32
N ASN A 18 1.58 -13.39 -14.87
CA ASN A 18 0.34 -13.22 -14.09
C ASN A 18 0.37 -12.02 -13.13
N ALA A 19 1.12 -10.95 -13.44
CA ALA A 19 1.08 -9.73 -12.64
C ALA A 19 -0.25 -9.00 -12.88
N SER A 20 -0.97 -8.58 -11.84
CA SER A 20 -2.25 -7.89 -11.94
C SER A 20 -2.19 -6.56 -11.21
N SER A 21 -2.41 -5.48 -11.93
CA SER A 21 -2.57 -4.14 -11.37
C SER A 21 -3.96 -3.64 -11.73
N ALA A 22 -4.92 -3.81 -10.82
CA ALA A 22 -6.32 -3.46 -11.03
C ALA A 22 -6.66 -2.05 -10.50
N GLY A 23 -5.80 -1.49 -9.66
CA GLY A 23 -6.00 -0.19 -9.04
C GLY A 23 -5.48 0.99 -9.85
N ALA A 24 -6.14 2.14 -9.76
CA ALA A 24 -5.59 3.40 -10.29
C ALA A 24 -4.23 3.71 -9.64
N GLY A 25 -3.23 4.05 -10.45
CA GLY A 25 -1.84 4.27 -10.05
C GLY A 25 -1.13 3.03 -9.45
N ALA A 26 -1.76 1.85 -9.44
CA ALA A 26 -1.20 0.67 -8.79
C ALA A 26 -0.03 0.08 -9.57
N VAL A 27 0.92 -0.52 -8.86
CA VAL A 27 2.14 -1.11 -9.42
C VAL A 27 2.26 -2.56 -8.98
N ALA A 28 2.18 -3.49 -9.93
CA ALA A 28 2.39 -4.92 -9.72
C ALA A 28 3.61 -5.40 -10.51
N ILE A 29 4.67 -5.83 -9.82
CA ILE A 29 5.91 -6.30 -10.45
C ILE A 29 6.28 -7.66 -9.88
N GLY A 30 6.25 -8.72 -10.68
CA GLY A 30 6.62 -10.07 -10.23
C GLY A 30 5.62 -11.14 -10.65
N SER A 31 6.00 -12.40 -10.42
CA SER A 31 5.15 -13.55 -10.76
C SER A 31 3.95 -13.63 -9.80
N GLY A 32 2.74 -13.42 -10.29
CA GLY A 32 1.53 -13.40 -9.47
C GLY A 32 1.45 -12.21 -8.51
N ALA A 33 2.21 -11.14 -8.75
CA ALA A 33 2.07 -9.90 -7.99
C ALA A 33 0.68 -9.31 -8.27
N SER A 34 -0.04 -8.89 -7.25
CA SER A 34 -1.39 -8.33 -7.36
C SER A 34 -1.49 -7.03 -6.60
N ALA A 35 -1.79 -5.92 -7.28
CA ALA A 35 -1.92 -4.62 -6.68
C ALA A 35 -3.31 -4.03 -6.98
N GLN A 36 -4.06 -3.75 -5.92
CA GLN A 36 -5.34 -3.04 -5.99
C GLN A 36 -5.17 -1.59 -5.50
N SER A 37 -6.17 -0.76 -5.77
CA SER A 37 -6.27 0.62 -5.29
C SER A 37 -7.59 0.77 -4.54
N ALA A 38 -7.60 1.62 -3.53
CA ALA A 38 -8.80 1.87 -2.74
C ALA A 38 -9.71 2.83 -3.46
N THR A 39 -10.99 2.50 -3.40
CA THR A 39 -12.08 3.45 -3.61
C THR A 39 -12.11 4.54 -2.53
N ASN A 40 -11.38 4.35 -1.42
CA ASN A 40 -11.38 5.26 -0.27
C ASN A 40 -9.94 5.67 0.12
N ASN A 41 -9.62 6.94 -0.15
CA ASN A 41 -8.40 7.69 0.17
C ASN A 41 -7.54 7.18 1.34
N GLN A 42 -6.26 6.84 1.05
CA GLN A 42 -5.03 7.08 1.86
C GLN A 42 -3.81 6.44 1.15
N GLY A 43 -3.07 7.22 0.33
CA GLY A 43 -1.88 6.74 -0.39
C GLY A 43 -0.58 6.78 0.41
N ILE A 44 0.43 6.00 -0.02
CA ILE A 44 1.83 6.16 0.39
C ILE A 44 2.49 7.16 -0.56
N ILE A 45 2.92 8.30 -0.02
CA ILE A 45 3.54 9.39 -0.77
C ILE A 45 4.94 8.97 -1.23
N ASN A 46 5.14 8.84 -2.55
CA ASN A 46 6.45 8.93 -3.18
C ASN A 46 6.51 10.22 -4.02
N TYR A 47 6.60 11.38 -3.38
CA TYR A 47 7.11 12.56 -4.09
C TYR A 47 8.64 12.53 -4.02
N ARG A 48 9.27 12.36 -5.18
CA ARG A 48 10.67 12.79 -5.39
C ARG A 48 10.62 14.29 -5.69
N ASP A 49 11.16 15.11 -4.80
CA ASP A 49 11.63 16.43 -5.18
C ASP A 49 13.01 16.30 -5.84
N ALA A 50 13.17 16.93 -7.00
CA ALA A 50 14.46 17.46 -7.41
C ALA A 50 14.33 18.73 -8.28
N SER A 51 13.23 19.48 -8.18
CA SER A 51 13.14 20.80 -8.87
C SER A 51 12.00 21.73 -8.41
N GLY A 52 11.17 21.38 -7.42
CA GLY A 52 10.17 22.32 -6.90
C GLY A 52 9.12 22.85 -7.90
N VAL A 53 8.98 22.26 -9.10
CA VAL A 53 7.90 22.59 -10.04
C VAL A 53 6.87 21.47 -10.00
N GLY A 54 5.75 21.74 -9.33
CA GLY A 54 4.57 20.88 -9.40
C GLY A 54 4.14 20.69 -10.84
N ILE A 55 3.91 19.43 -11.23
CA ILE A 55 3.32 19.04 -12.50
C ILE A 55 1.96 19.73 -12.67
N PRO A 56 1.82 20.74 -13.55
CA PRO A 56 0.56 21.42 -13.76
C PRO A 56 -0.15 20.77 -14.93
N ALA A 57 -0.93 19.69 -14.71
CA ALA A 57 -1.92 19.23 -15.70
C ALA A 57 -2.90 18.12 -15.24
N ALA A 58 -3.08 17.83 -13.96
CA ALA A 58 -4.14 16.91 -13.50
C ALA A 58 -5.26 17.68 -12.79
N GLY A 59 -6.19 18.25 -13.58
CA GLY A 59 -7.46 18.81 -13.09
C GLY A 59 -7.68 20.28 -13.45
N THR A 60 -8.54 20.54 -14.43
CA THR A 60 -9.07 21.87 -14.78
C THR A 60 -10.16 22.32 -13.80
N GLY A 61 -9.89 22.33 -12.50
CA GLY A 61 -10.94 22.60 -11.51
C GLY A 61 -10.44 22.87 -10.10
N GLY A 62 -9.92 24.08 -9.87
CA GLY A 62 -9.79 24.64 -8.53
C GLY A 62 -8.44 24.36 -7.86
N ASN A 63 -7.82 25.44 -7.38
CA ASN A 63 -6.58 25.46 -6.61
C ASN A 63 -6.44 24.26 -5.66
N ILE A 64 -5.38 23.47 -5.86
CA ILE A 64 -4.87 22.57 -4.83
C ILE A 64 -4.25 23.48 -3.76
N GLN A 65 -5.08 23.95 -2.84
CA GLN A 65 -4.63 24.77 -1.72
C GLN A 65 -3.61 23.96 -0.91
N ASN A 66 -2.56 24.65 -0.46
CA ASN A 66 -1.46 24.19 0.39
C ASN A 66 -1.97 23.40 1.62
N GLY A 67 -2.34 22.12 1.46
CA GLY A 67 -3.05 21.38 2.51
C GLY A 67 -3.33 19.91 2.25
N ALA A 68 -2.72 19.27 1.24
CA ALA A 68 -2.87 17.82 0.99
C ALA A 68 -1.65 17.02 1.45
N ASN A 69 -0.90 17.51 2.45
CA ASN A 69 -0.03 16.62 3.20
C ASN A 69 -0.96 15.80 4.11
N GLY A 70 -1.25 14.56 3.71
CA GLY A 70 -1.95 13.61 4.58
C GLY A 70 -1.25 13.62 5.94
N SER A 71 -2.03 13.78 7.01
CA SER A 71 -1.47 13.84 8.36
C SER A 71 -0.52 12.66 8.60
N THR A 72 0.66 12.91 9.16
CA THR A 72 1.55 11.84 9.64
C THR A 72 0.98 11.10 10.85
N THR A 73 -0.13 11.59 11.40
CA THR A 73 -0.91 10.88 12.42
C THR A 73 -2.02 10.06 11.77
N PRO A 74 -2.17 8.77 12.14
CA PRO A 74 -3.34 7.99 11.76
C PRO A 74 -4.62 8.75 12.12
N PRO A 75 -5.60 8.88 11.21
CA PRO A 75 -6.91 9.44 11.52
C PRO A 75 -7.49 8.79 12.79
N GLY A 76 -8.15 9.63 13.59
CA GLY A 76 -8.90 9.18 14.76
C GLY A 76 -10.05 8.24 14.37
N ALA A 77 -10.61 7.53 15.34
CA ALA A 77 -11.79 6.72 15.11
C ALA A 77 -12.96 7.62 14.66
N GLY A 78 -13.32 7.57 13.37
CA GLY A 78 -14.41 8.36 12.77
C GLY A 78 -13.99 9.30 11.63
N GLU A 79 -12.69 9.51 11.42
CA GLU A 79 -12.20 10.40 10.35
C GLU A 79 -12.07 9.65 9.02
N THR A 80 -12.81 10.09 7.99
CA THR A 80 -12.91 9.42 6.68
C THR A 80 -12.10 10.08 5.56
N SER A 81 -11.44 11.22 5.82
CA SER A 81 -10.90 12.08 4.76
C SER A 81 -9.50 12.60 5.07
N ALA A 82 -8.46 11.92 4.55
CA ALA A 82 -7.16 12.54 4.26
C ALA A 82 -6.88 12.36 2.77
N GLY A 83 -6.99 13.45 2.01
CA GLY A 83 -7.15 13.46 0.56
C GLY A 83 -5.90 13.12 -0.27
N ALA A 84 -5.72 11.84 -0.60
CA ALA A 84 -4.95 11.41 -1.77
C ALA A 84 -5.33 9.99 -2.24
N GLN A 85 -5.21 9.76 -3.54
CA GLN A 85 -5.50 8.49 -4.22
C GLN A 85 -4.51 7.38 -3.76
N PRO A 86 -5.00 6.25 -3.21
CA PRO A 86 -4.16 5.15 -2.76
C PRO A 86 -3.74 4.23 -3.90
N SER A 87 -2.46 4.23 -4.28
CA SER A 87 -1.88 3.22 -5.16
C SER A 87 -1.36 2.03 -4.36
N GLY A 88 -1.83 0.81 -4.64
CA GLY A 88 -1.18 -0.39 -4.13
C GLY A 88 0.13 -0.66 -4.87
N THR A 89 1.18 -1.00 -4.13
CA THR A 89 2.47 -1.42 -4.71
C THR A 89 2.79 -2.85 -4.28
N ALA A 90 2.65 -3.80 -5.19
CA ALA A 90 3.03 -5.19 -5.02
C ALA A 90 4.29 -5.49 -5.83
N ILE A 91 5.39 -5.82 -5.16
CA ILE A 91 6.66 -6.18 -5.81
C ILE A 91 7.11 -7.55 -5.32
N GLY A 92 7.48 -8.43 -6.24
CA GLY A 92 7.91 -9.80 -5.98
C GLY A 92 6.81 -10.85 -6.14
N LYS A 93 7.16 -12.11 -5.94
CA LYS A 93 6.31 -13.25 -6.29
C LYS A 93 5.17 -13.40 -5.30
N LYS A 94 3.93 -13.49 -5.80
CA LYS A 94 2.68 -13.64 -5.00
C LYS A 94 2.43 -12.53 -3.97
N SER A 95 3.15 -11.42 -4.04
CA SER A 95 2.85 -10.28 -3.17
C SER A 95 1.53 -9.64 -3.58
N THR A 96 0.67 -9.36 -2.62
CA THR A 96 -0.69 -8.85 -2.82
C THR A 96 -0.91 -7.60 -2.00
N VAL A 97 -1.39 -6.55 -2.65
CA VAL A 97 -1.96 -5.37 -2.01
C VAL A 97 -3.46 -5.35 -2.28
N GLY A 98 -4.25 -5.39 -1.22
CA GLY A 98 -5.70 -5.34 -1.26
C GLY A 98 -6.25 -3.95 -1.54
N ALA A 99 -7.58 -3.86 -1.53
CA ALA A 99 -8.27 -2.65 -1.90
C ALA A 99 -7.88 -1.45 -1.02
N ALA A 100 -7.51 -1.57 0.26
CA ALA A 100 -7.13 -0.39 1.05
C ALA A 100 -5.82 0.29 0.63
N GLY A 101 -5.10 -0.27 -0.35
CA GLY A 101 -3.78 0.20 -0.76
C GLY A 101 -2.70 -0.16 0.25
N GLY A 102 -1.45 0.17 -0.06
CA GLY A 102 -0.31 -0.22 0.76
C GLY A 102 0.86 -0.77 -0.05
N VAL A 103 1.78 -1.42 0.65
CA VAL A 103 3.04 -1.91 0.07
C VAL A 103 3.24 -3.37 0.47
N ALA A 104 3.36 -4.25 -0.51
CA ALA A 104 3.73 -5.65 -0.33
C ALA A 104 4.99 -5.96 -1.15
N VAL A 105 6.13 -6.22 -0.50
CA VAL A 105 7.42 -6.38 -1.18
C VAL A 105 8.11 -7.68 -0.77
N GLY A 106 8.37 -8.57 -1.73
CA GLY A 106 9.10 -9.82 -1.56
C GLY A 106 8.29 -11.04 -2.00
N TYR A 107 8.25 -12.09 -1.18
CA TYR A 107 7.55 -13.35 -1.49
C TYR A 107 6.29 -13.51 -0.65
N ASP A 108 5.13 -13.64 -1.29
CA ASP A 108 3.86 -14.04 -0.65
C ASP A 108 3.46 -13.12 0.53
N ASN A 109 3.65 -11.81 0.35
CA ASN A 109 3.24 -10.82 1.35
C ASN A 109 1.82 -10.32 1.06
N SER A 110 1.06 -10.03 2.11
CA SER A 110 -0.29 -9.46 2.06
C SER A 110 -0.30 -8.13 2.82
N ALA A 111 -0.75 -7.07 2.16
CA ALA A 111 -0.97 -5.75 2.75
C ALA A 111 -2.26 -5.14 2.18
N GLY A 112 -2.78 -4.08 2.80
CA GLY A 112 -3.93 -3.34 2.29
C GLY A 112 -5.26 -4.10 2.29
N THR A 113 -5.39 -5.16 3.09
CA THR A 113 -6.64 -5.93 3.19
C THR A 113 -7.63 -5.36 4.23
N GLY A 114 -7.17 -4.43 5.07
CA GLY A 114 -7.97 -3.74 6.09
C GLY A 114 -8.78 -2.55 5.56
N THR A 115 -9.01 -1.54 6.41
CA THR A 115 -9.71 -0.29 6.02
C THR A 115 -8.75 0.77 5.48
N PHE A 116 -7.52 0.77 5.97
CA PHE A 116 -6.48 1.72 5.58
C PHE A 116 -5.22 0.99 5.12
N ASN A 117 -4.31 1.74 4.51
CA ASN A 117 -3.04 1.24 4.02
C ASN A 117 -2.24 0.48 5.10
N SER A 118 -1.45 -0.48 4.66
CA SER A 118 -0.53 -1.22 5.52
C SER A 118 0.72 -1.63 4.71
N THR A 119 1.72 -2.14 5.40
CA THR A 119 3.02 -2.49 4.80
C THR A 119 3.46 -3.89 5.20
N ALA A 120 3.74 -4.74 4.21
CA ALA A 120 4.27 -6.08 4.38
C ALA A 120 5.56 -6.26 3.54
N ILE A 121 6.70 -6.52 4.18
CA ILE A 121 8.00 -6.60 3.49
C ILE A 121 8.77 -7.85 3.94
N GLY A 122 9.23 -8.67 2.99
CA GLY A 122 10.01 -9.88 3.24
C GLY A 122 9.36 -11.12 2.66
N ALA A 123 9.10 -12.15 3.46
CA ALA A 123 8.44 -13.37 3.01
C ALA A 123 7.30 -13.82 3.94
N ASN A 124 6.14 -14.14 3.37
CA ASN A 124 4.96 -14.65 4.08
C ASN A 124 4.42 -13.70 5.18
N ASN A 125 4.56 -12.38 5.03
CA ASN A 125 4.02 -11.45 6.02
C ASN A 125 2.57 -11.06 5.71
N ASP A 126 1.75 -10.90 6.75
CA ASP A 126 0.37 -10.43 6.66
C ASP A 126 0.15 -9.16 7.51
N ALA A 127 0.07 -8.01 6.84
CA ALA A 127 -0.25 -6.73 7.44
C ALA A 127 -1.73 -6.40 7.21
N ALA A 128 -2.65 -7.15 7.83
CA ALA A 128 -4.09 -6.93 7.66
C ALA A 128 -4.65 -5.77 8.50
N GLY A 129 -3.91 -5.32 9.51
CA GLY A 129 -4.28 -4.20 10.37
C GLY A 129 -4.21 -2.87 9.64
N SER A 130 -5.15 -1.97 9.92
CA SER A 130 -5.08 -0.59 9.42
C SER A 130 -3.83 0.09 9.95
N TYR A 131 -2.99 0.64 9.09
CA TYR A 131 -1.66 1.16 9.44
C TYR A 131 -0.72 0.11 10.06
N GLY A 132 -0.98 -1.18 9.82
CA GLY A 132 -0.14 -2.28 10.27
C GLY A 132 1.15 -2.38 9.47
N VAL A 133 2.23 -2.76 10.13
CA VAL A 133 3.54 -2.99 9.51
C VAL A 133 4.04 -4.38 9.90
N ALA A 134 4.23 -5.26 8.91
CA ALA A 134 4.77 -6.61 9.08
C ALA A 134 6.05 -6.78 8.24
N ILE A 135 7.22 -6.92 8.89
CA ILE A 135 8.51 -6.94 8.19
C ILE A 135 9.34 -8.15 8.63
N GLY A 136 9.82 -8.96 7.67
CA GLY A 136 10.70 -10.10 7.90
C GLY A 136 10.12 -11.41 7.35
N TYR A 137 10.03 -12.46 8.16
CA TYR A 137 9.47 -13.76 7.78
C TYR A 137 8.26 -14.15 8.64
N ALA A 138 7.12 -14.47 8.00
CA ALA A 138 5.94 -15.00 8.66
C ALA A 138 5.35 -14.12 9.78
N ASN A 139 5.46 -12.78 9.67
CA ASN A 139 4.91 -11.86 10.67
C ASN A 139 3.45 -11.51 10.39
N ILE A 140 2.68 -11.31 11.46
CA ILE A 140 1.27 -10.92 11.42
C ILE A 140 1.11 -9.58 12.16
N ALA A 141 0.54 -8.58 11.49
CA ALA A 141 0.21 -7.27 12.05
C ALA A 141 -1.27 -6.95 11.75
N THR A 142 -2.17 -7.44 12.60
CA THR A 142 -3.63 -7.36 12.41
C THR A 142 -4.29 -6.28 13.25
N GLY A 143 -3.64 -5.82 14.32
CA GLY A 143 -4.15 -4.69 15.11
C GLY A 143 -4.00 -3.35 14.36
N ARG A 144 -4.84 -2.37 14.70
CA ARG A 144 -4.70 -1.00 14.17
C ARG A 144 -3.39 -0.36 14.67
N SER A 145 -2.63 0.24 13.75
CA SER A 145 -1.37 0.94 14.04
C SER A 145 -0.35 0.05 14.74
N THR A 146 -0.14 -1.16 14.24
CA THR A 146 0.75 -2.17 14.82
C THR A 146 2.07 -2.30 14.07
N LEU A 147 3.09 -2.81 14.77
CA LEU A 147 4.38 -3.20 14.19
C LEU A 147 4.71 -4.63 14.59
N SER A 148 5.01 -5.48 13.61
CA SER A 148 5.48 -6.85 13.77
C SER A 148 6.76 -7.01 12.95
N LEU A 149 7.92 -7.13 13.58
CA LEU A 149 9.22 -7.11 12.89
C LEU A 149 10.13 -8.26 13.34
N GLY A 150 10.55 -9.07 12.36
CA GLY A 150 11.53 -10.15 12.48
C GLY A 150 10.98 -11.50 11.98
N THR A 151 10.89 -12.55 12.80
CA THR A 151 10.41 -13.87 12.41
C THR A 151 9.26 -14.36 13.30
N ASN A 152 8.11 -14.65 12.67
CA ASN A 152 6.96 -15.31 13.31
C ASN A 152 6.34 -14.51 14.47
N ASN A 153 6.40 -13.17 14.39
CA ASN A 153 5.79 -12.26 15.37
C ASN A 153 4.31 -11.99 15.07
N GLN A 154 3.54 -11.66 16.10
CA GLN A 154 2.09 -11.46 16.04
C GLN A 154 1.64 -10.23 16.85
N ALA A 155 1.60 -9.07 16.18
CA ALA A 155 1.07 -7.83 16.75
C ALA A 155 -0.45 -7.74 16.53
N LEU A 156 -1.21 -8.34 17.44
CA LEU A 156 -2.68 -8.49 17.32
C LEU A 156 -3.47 -7.34 17.98
N GLY A 157 -2.93 -6.71 19.03
CA GLY A 157 -3.58 -5.63 19.75
C GLY A 157 -3.46 -4.28 19.04
N ALA A 158 -4.40 -3.37 19.22
CA ALA A 158 -4.24 -2.00 18.71
C ALA A 158 -3.00 -1.35 19.34
N VAL A 159 -2.17 -0.69 18.53
CA VAL A 159 -0.91 -0.05 18.95
C VAL A 159 0.13 -1.04 19.51
N ALA A 160 -0.04 -2.35 19.28
CA ALA A 160 0.92 -3.36 19.70
C ALA A 160 2.21 -3.29 18.85
N ILE A 161 3.33 -3.59 19.51
CA ILE A 161 4.64 -3.76 18.90
C ILE A 161 5.15 -5.15 19.31
N ASP A 162 5.50 -5.97 18.32
CA ASP A 162 6.12 -7.28 18.51
C ASP A 162 7.43 -7.35 17.69
N LEU A 163 8.52 -7.73 18.36
CA LEU A 163 9.89 -7.68 17.85
C LEU A 163 10.61 -8.98 18.24
N GLY A 164 11.05 -9.76 17.26
CA GLY A 164 11.69 -11.07 17.51
C GLY A 164 12.24 -11.75 16.28
#